data_AF-A0A3M6UCH3-F1
#
_entry.id   AF-A0A3M6UCH3-F1
#
_cell.length_a   1.000
_cell.length_b   1.000
_cell.length_c   1.000
_cell.angle_alpha   90.00
_cell.angle_beta   90.00
_cell.angle_gamma   90.00
#
_symmetry.space_group_name_H-M   'P 1'
#
loop_
_entity.id
_entity.type
_entity.pdbx_description
1 polymer ?
#
loop_
_entity_poly.entity_id
_entity_poly.type
_entity_poly.pdbx_seq_one_letter_code
_entity_poly.pdbx_strand_id
1 'polypeptide(L)'
;MPRRSRESTIEEKRRMRNQRRKRKRLSRTAREKENREMRTRKERDAYPWRKYRNTKSGPPSCKFATLQPISEKELILGQGSYGRCILKSFKRLNVLVVEKQCLMQSTKEMTLTHKNIPAIIGIQLEREPISLVKEFQGEENTSTTVKKVNSSLTSKDWLIICHDITDALAHIHSKGFLHCGLKSNNVLVTDKHGQIIDFRKACDSSFPPAKKYTFHYRHIAAEVLNGTHCSKASDVYSLGQILHEVATKQEIPMLLVNAQKCLDHKGTNNNRTNGITGLFNM
;
A
#
# COMPACT_ATOMS: atom_id res chain seq x y z
N MET A 1 -61.06 30.59 -37.29
CA MET A 1 -60.21 31.32 -36.32
C MET A 1 -59.37 30.32 -35.50
N PRO A 2 -58.10 30.61 -35.17
CA PRO A 2 -56.98 29.65 -35.22
C PRO A 2 -56.58 29.08 -33.85
N ARG A 3 -57.06 27.88 -33.49
CA ARG A 3 -56.58 27.16 -32.29
C ARG A 3 -55.61 26.01 -32.60
N ARG A 4 -55.84 25.25 -33.67
CA ARG A 4 -54.99 24.09 -34.06
C ARG A 4 -53.54 24.43 -34.42
N SER A 5 -53.25 25.63 -34.94
CA SER A 5 -51.88 26.00 -35.34
C SER A 5 -50.97 26.46 -34.19
N ARG A 6 -51.56 26.88 -33.05
CA ARG A 6 -50.81 27.29 -31.85
C ARG A 6 -50.43 26.10 -30.96
N GLU A 7 -51.27 25.07 -30.90
CA GLU A 7 -50.98 23.84 -30.16
C GLU A 7 -49.87 23.02 -30.82
N SER A 8 -49.85 22.95 -32.17
CA SER A 8 -48.77 22.27 -32.90
C SER A 8 -47.41 22.93 -32.68
N THR A 9 -47.35 24.26 -32.61
CA THR A 9 -46.10 25.00 -32.34
C THR A 9 -45.61 24.87 -30.89
N ILE A 10 -46.51 24.70 -29.92
CA ILE A 10 -46.14 24.47 -28.51
C ILE A 10 -45.58 23.06 -28.32
N GLU A 11 -46.21 22.06 -28.93
CA GLU A 11 -45.79 20.65 -28.91
C GLU A 11 -44.40 20.49 -29.55
N GLU A 12 -44.17 21.17 -30.67
CA GLU A 12 -42.89 21.17 -31.38
C GLU A 12 -41.78 21.85 -30.58
N LYS A 13 -42.07 22.98 -29.92
CA LYS A 13 -41.15 23.63 -28.98
C LYS A 13 -40.81 22.74 -27.78
N ARG A 14 -41.78 21.98 -27.25
CA ARG A 14 -41.55 20.99 -26.18
C ARG A 14 -40.66 19.84 -26.65
N ARG A 15 -40.91 19.29 -27.84
CA ARG A 15 -40.06 18.25 -28.47
C ARG A 15 -38.63 18.73 -28.65
N MET A 16 -38.44 19.91 -29.23
CA MET A 16 -37.14 20.55 -29.43
C MET A 16 -36.38 20.75 -28.09
N ARG A 17 -37.09 21.21 -27.04
CA ARG A 17 -36.50 21.39 -25.70
C ARG A 17 -36.08 20.06 -25.06
N ASN A 18 -36.88 19.01 -25.20
CA ASN A 18 -36.58 17.67 -24.70
C ASN A 18 -35.39 17.04 -25.46
N GLN A 19 -35.33 17.23 -26.78
CA GLN A 19 -34.22 16.75 -27.60
C GLN A 19 -32.91 17.45 -27.25
N ARG A 20 -32.95 18.77 -26.99
CA ARG A 20 -31.79 19.55 -26.54
C ARG A 20 -31.31 19.12 -25.14
N ARG A 21 -32.23 18.80 -24.22
CA ARG A 21 -31.91 18.24 -22.90
C ARG A 21 -31.28 16.84 -23.00
N LYS A 22 -31.80 15.98 -23.88
CA LYS A 22 -31.25 14.63 -24.14
C LYS A 22 -29.83 14.71 -24.70
N ARG A 23 -29.57 15.60 -25.67
CA ARG A 23 -28.23 15.86 -26.22
C ARG A 23 -27.25 16.36 -25.16
N LYS A 24 -27.66 17.30 -24.29
CA LYS A 24 -26.81 17.78 -23.18
C LYS A 24 -26.46 16.68 -22.18
N ARG A 25 -27.42 15.82 -21.83
CA ARG A 25 -27.17 14.66 -20.94
C ARG A 25 -26.17 13.69 -21.56
N LEU A 26 -26.38 13.30 -22.83
CA LEU A 26 -25.49 12.40 -23.57
C LEU A 26 -24.06 12.95 -23.65
N SER A 27 -23.89 14.24 -23.94
CA SER A 27 -22.59 14.91 -23.99
C SER A 27 -21.89 14.93 -22.61
N ARG A 28 -22.64 15.15 -21.53
CA ARG A 28 -22.10 15.12 -20.17
C ARG A 28 -21.65 13.71 -19.77
N THR A 29 -22.46 12.69 -20.04
CA THR A 29 -22.09 11.29 -19.79
C THR A 29 -20.89 10.84 -20.63
N ALA A 30 -20.77 11.32 -21.87
CA ALA A 30 -19.60 11.04 -22.71
C ALA A 30 -18.32 11.65 -22.11
N ARG A 31 -18.36 12.92 -21.69
CA ARG A 31 -17.24 13.58 -21.00
C ARG A 31 -16.87 12.92 -19.68
N GLU A 32 -17.85 12.47 -18.89
CA GLU A 32 -17.60 11.75 -17.64
C GLU A 32 -16.95 10.39 -17.90
N LYS A 33 -17.38 9.68 -18.96
CA LYS A 33 -16.76 8.42 -19.39
C LYS A 33 -15.32 8.62 -19.87
N GLU A 34 -15.09 9.64 -20.70
CA GLU A 34 -13.77 9.99 -21.23
C GLU A 34 -12.80 10.43 -20.12
N ASN A 35 -13.27 11.23 -19.15
CA ASN A 35 -12.49 11.57 -17.95
C ASN A 35 -12.17 10.34 -17.09
N ARG A 36 -13.11 9.40 -16.96
CA ARG A 36 -12.89 8.14 -16.24
C ARG A 36 -11.89 7.24 -16.97
N GLU A 37 -11.95 7.19 -18.30
CA GLU A 37 -11.00 6.48 -19.15
C GLU A 37 -9.61 7.10 -19.10
N MET A 38 -9.49 8.44 -19.11
CA MET A 38 -8.23 9.15 -18.90
C MET A 38 -7.64 8.90 -17.51
N ARG A 39 -8.46 8.92 -16.45
CA ARG A 39 -8.02 8.59 -15.08
C ARG A 39 -7.51 7.15 -15.01
N THR A 40 -8.26 6.19 -15.54
CA THR A 40 -7.84 4.78 -15.58
C THR A 40 -6.64 4.54 -16.50
N ARG A 41 -6.41 5.37 -17.52
CA ARG A 41 -5.20 5.33 -18.36
C ARG A 41 -3.99 5.86 -17.59
N LYS A 42 -4.09 7.05 -16.99
CA LYS A 42 -3.04 7.60 -16.11
C LYS A 42 -2.71 6.67 -14.95
N GLU A 43 -3.71 6.05 -14.33
CA GLU A 43 -3.50 5.03 -13.28
C GLU A 43 -2.90 3.72 -13.79
N ARG A 44 -3.15 3.33 -15.04
CA ARG A 44 -2.51 2.15 -15.66
C ARG A 44 -1.04 2.42 -15.98
N ASP A 45 -0.75 3.59 -16.51
CA ASP A 45 0.60 4.02 -16.86
C ASP A 45 1.44 4.28 -15.60
N ALA A 46 0.80 4.77 -14.51
CA ALA A 46 1.44 4.94 -13.19
C ALA A 46 1.78 3.61 -12.50
N TYR A 47 1.08 2.51 -12.81
CA TYR A 47 1.32 1.19 -12.20
C TYR A 47 1.45 0.08 -13.25
N PRO A 48 2.58 0.02 -13.98
CA PRO A 48 2.83 -0.95 -15.06
C PRO A 48 2.70 -2.41 -14.61
N TRP A 49 2.85 -2.64 -13.30
CA TRP A 49 2.81 -3.94 -12.64
C TRP A 49 1.42 -4.54 -12.50
N ARG A 50 0.33 -3.79 -12.75
CA ARG A 50 -1.05 -4.28 -12.58
C ARG A 50 -1.36 -5.54 -13.39
N LYS A 51 -0.78 -5.72 -14.58
CA LYS A 51 -0.93 -6.95 -15.39
C LYS A 51 -0.24 -8.19 -14.78
N TYR A 52 0.68 -7.98 -13.85
CA TYR A 52 1.41 -9.03 -13.15
C TYR A 52 0.93 -9.21 -11.71
N ARG A 53 -0.03 -8.40 -11.23
CA ARG A 53 -0.67 -8.62 -9.93
C ARG A 53 -1.48 -9.91 -10.00
N ASN A 54 -1.15 -10.83 -9.08
CA ASN A 54 -1.76 -12.12 -8.83
C ASN A 54 -3.06 -12.41 -9.62
N THR A 55 -2.94 -13.26 -10.63
CA THR A 55 -4.07 -14.02 -11.17
C THR A 55 -4.51 -15.07 -10.14
N LYS A 56 -5.73 -15.61 -10.24
CA LYS A 56 -6.31 -16.58 -9.28
C LYS A 56 -5.42 -17.81 -8.95
N SER A 57 -4.36 -18.04 -9.72
CA SER A 57 -3.36 -19.11 -9.61
C SER A 57 -2.16 -18.81 -8.68
N GLY A 58 -2.09 -17.64 -8.04
CA GLY A 58 -0.88 -17.21 -7.31
C GLY A 58 0.19 -16.63 -8.25
N PRO A 59 1.33 -16.17 -7.71
CA PRO A 59 2.31 -15.42 -8.47
C PRO A 59 3.07 -16.37 -9.38
N PRO A 60 3.34 -15.97 -10.64
CA PRO A 60 4.02 -16.83 -11.59
C PRO A 60 5.43 -17.19 -11.13
N SER A 61 5.89 -18.38 -11.50
CA SER A 61 7.32 -18.70 -11.44
C SER A 61 8.08 -17.79 -12.39
N CYS A 62 9.08 -17.08 -11.87
CA CYS A 62 10.00 -16.27 -12.67
C CYS A 62 11.26 -17.10 -12.94
N LYS A 63 11.68 -17.18 -14.20
CA LYS A 63 12.94 -17.85 -14.58
C LYS A 63 14.12 -16.94 -14.26
N PHE A 64 15.24 -17.52 -13.81
CA PHE A 64 16.42 -16.75 -13.42
C PHE A 64 16.95 -15.94 -14.59
N ALA A 65 17.00 -16.57 -15.78
CA ALA A 65 17.48 -15.96 -17.02
C ALA A 65 16.67 -14.71 -17.44
N THR A 66 15.47 -14.52 -16.91
CA THR A 66 14.63 -13.35 -17.22
C THR A 66 14.90 -12.15 -16.30
N LEU A 67 15.66 -12.36 -15.21
CA LEU A 67 16.09 -11.32 -14.28
C LEU A 67 17.49 -10.85 -14.66
N GLN A 68 17.57 -9.68 -15.30
CA GLN A 68 18.83 -9.12 -15.77
C GLN A 68 19.41 -8.14 -14.75
N PRO A 69 20.74 -8.04 -14.61
CA PRO A 69 21.34 -6.99 -13.79
C PRO A 69 21.08 -5.62 -14.41
N ILE A 70 20.99 -4.57 -13.59
CA ILE A 70 20.78 -3.19 -14.05
C ILE A 70 22.09 -2.50 -14.43
N SER A 71 23.20 -2.95 -13.85
CA SER A 71 24.55 -2.48 -14.16
C SER A 71 25.53 -3.65 -14.09
N GLU A 72 26.79 -3.42 -14.44
CA GLU A 72 27.84 -4.45 -14.39
C GLU A 72 28.05 -5.04 -12.97
N LYS A 73 27.74 -4.26 -11.93
CA LYS A 73 27.79 -4.69 -10.53
C LYS A 73 26.38 -4.92 -10.00
N GLU A 74 26.20 -5.94 -9.16
CA GLU A 74 24.92 -6.14 -8.48
C GLU A 74 24.59 -4.92 -7.59
N LEU A 75 23.45 -4.28 -7.85
CA LEU A 75 22.98 -3.18 -7.04
C LEU A 75 22.20 -3.72 -5.83
N ILE A 76 22.88 -3.80 -4.69
CA ILE A 76 22.30 -4.26 -3.42
C ILE A 76 21.69 -3.06 -2.68
N LEU A 77 20.38 -3.06 -2.55
CA LEU A 77 19.63 -2.01 -1.85
C LEU A 77 19.52 -2.26 -0.34
N GLY A 78 19.74 -3.50 0.09
CA GLY A 78 19.77 -3.86 1.49
C GLY A 78 20.40 -5.23 1.70
N GLN A 79 21.12 -5.37 2.81
CA GLN A 79 21.73 -6.63 3.21
C GLN A 79 21.58 -6.80 4.72
N GLY A 80 21.25 -8.01 5.15
CA GLY A 80 21.18 -8.37 6.56
C GLY A 80 21.24 -9.87 6.75
N SER A 81 21.02 -10.32 7.99
CA SER A 81 21.09 -11.74 8.38
C SER A 81 20.10 -12.68 7.67
N TYR A 82 19.18 -12.14 6.87
CA TYR A 82 18.10 -12.89 6.22
C TYR A 82 18.18 -12.85 4.69
N GLY A 83 19.29 -12.36 4.14
CA GLY A 83 19.54 -12.27 2.71
C GLY A 83 19.68 -10.84 2.20
N ARG A 84 19.87 -10.74 0.88
CA ARG A 84 20.04 -9.49 0.14
C ARG A 84 18.74 -9.06 -0.54
N CYS A 85 18.57 -7.75 -0.67
CA CYS A 85 17.58 -7.10 -1.50
C CYS A 85 18.33 -6.50 -2.70
N ILE A 86 18.14 -7.07 -3.89
CA ILE A 86 18.92 -6.76 -5.09
C ILE A 86 17.99 -6.13 -6.12
N LEU A 87 18.40 -5.02 -6.71
CA LEU A 87 17.66 -4.42 -7.82
C LEU A 87 18.03 -5.10 -9.13
N LYS A 88 17.04 -5.59 -9.87
CA LYS A 88 17.19 -6.24 -11.17
C LYS A 88 16.18 -5.69 -12.19
N SER A 89 16.38 -5.98 -13.45
CA SER A 89 15.45 -5.68 -14.54
C SER A 89 14.68 -6.94 -14.93
N PHE A 90 13.37 -6.82 -15.06
CA PHE A 90 12.47 -7.86 -15.59
C PHE A 90 11.54 -7.25 -16.63
N LYS A 91 11.62 -7.72 -17.88
CA LYS A 91 10.83 -7.20 -19.00
C LYS A 91 10.89 -5.66 -19.13
N ARG A 92 12.10 -5.09 -18.98
CA ARG A 92 12.42 -3.64 -19.02
C ARG A 92 11.86 -2.81 -17.86
N LEU A 93 11.48 -3.46 -16.77
CA LEU A 93 11.00 -2.79 -15.58
C LEU A 93 11.86 -3.19 -14.37
N ASN A 94 12.11 -2.24 -13.47
CA ASN A 94 12.91 -2.50 -12.27
C ASN A 94 12.13 -3.35 -11.25
N VAL A 95 12.73 -4.43 -10.80
CA VAL A 95 12.18 -5.34 -9.78
C VAL A 95 13.13 -5.48 -8.61
N LEU A 96 12.55 -5.64 -7.43
CA LEU A 96 13.29 -5.98 -6.24
C LEU A 96 13.33 -7.50 -6.07
N VAL A 97 14.52 -8.07 -6.11
CA VAL A 97 14.75 -9.48 -5.81
C VAL A 97 15.15 -9.59 -4.34
N VAL A 98 14.28 -10.20 -3.53
CA VAL A 98 14.50 -10.39 -2.11
C VAL A 98 14.82 -11.86 -1.86
N GLU A 99 16.06 -12.13 -1.46
CA GLU A 99 16.49 -13.47 -1.09
C GLU A 99 15.74 -13.95 0.15
N LYS A 100 15.41 -15.25 0.16
CA LYS A 100 14.66 -15.91 1.22
C LYS A 100 15.32 -17.24 1.56
N GLN A 101 15.40 -17.53 2.85
CA GLN A 101 15.79 -18.86 3.34
C GLN A 101 14.65 -19.87 3.21
N CYS A 102 13.39 -19.43 3.27
CA CYS A 102 12.21 -20.28 3.20
C CYS A 102 10.99 -19.52 2.63
N LEU A 103 10.12 -20.21 1.90
CA LEU A 103 8.91 -19.64 1.30
C LEU A 103 7.70 -19.62 2.23
N MET A 104 7.68 -20.34 3.35
CA MET A 104 6.48 -20.45 4.19
C MET A 104 5.94 -19.11 4.71
N GLN A 105 6.82 -18.14 4.99
CA GLN A 105 6.41 -16.79 5.39
C GLN A 105 5.91 -15.95 4.19
N SER A 106 6.39 -16.28 3.00
CA SER A 106 6.14 -15.52 1.77
C SER A 106 4.78 -15.84 1.14
N THR A 107 4.27 -17.07 1.31
CA THR A 107 2.95 -17.49 0.78
C THR A 107 1.81 -16.63 1.30
N LYS A 108 1.92 -16.16 2.55
CA LYS A 108 0.94 -15.28 3.18
C LYS A 108 1.00 -13.86 2.62
N GLU A 109 2.19 -13.31 2.46
CA GLU A 109 2.43 -12.01 1.82
C GLU A 109 1.82 -11.96 0.41
N MET A 110 1.84 -13.08 -0.32
CA MET A 110 1.26 -13.19 -1.66
C MET A 110 -0.26 -12.96 -1.69
N THR A 111 -0.99 -13.17 -0.59
CA THR A 111 -2.44 -12.91 -0.55
C THR A 111 -2.79 -11.42 -0.40
N LEU A 112 -1.80 -10.58 -0.05
CA LEU A 112 -1.99 -9.16 0.19
C LEU A 112 -1.92 -8.38 -1.12
N THR A 113 -3.07 -7.96 -1.62
CA THR A 113 -3.16 -7.05 -2.78
C THR A 113 -3.67 -5.69 -2.35
N HIS A 114 -2.79 -4.69 -2.29
CA HIS A 114 -3.11 -3.32 -1.91
C HIS A 114 -2.30 -2.31 -2.73
N LYS A 115 -2.74 -1.05 -2.85
CA LYS A 115 -1.95 0.01 -3.54
C LYS A 115 -0.67 0.39 -2.76
N ASN A 116 -0.77 0.36 -1.43
CA ASN A 116 0.31 0.74 -0.52
C ASN A 116 1.11 -0.47 0.03
N ILE A 117 1.11 -1.59 -0.71
CA ILE A 117 1.91 -2.79 -0.45
C ILE A 117 2.50 -3.22 -1.81
N PRO A 118 3.84 -3.36 -1.95
CA PRO A 118 4.44 -3.76 -3.23
C PRO A 118 3.92 -5.13 -3.69
N ALA A 119 3.57 -5.23 -4.97
CA ALA A 119 3.10 -6.51 -5.51
C ALA A 119 4.22 -7.54 -5.57
N ILE A 120 3.91 -8.80 -5.23
CA ILE A 120 4.77 -9.93 -5.57
C ILE A 120 4.51 -10.29 -7.02
N ILE A 121 5.54 -10.13 -7.85
CA ILE A 121 5.51 -10.40 -9.29
C ILE A 121 5.76 -11.88 -9.56
N GLY A 122 6.61 -12.51 -8.75
CA GLY A 122 6.94 -13.92 -8.95
C GLY A 122 7.89 -14.49 -7.91
N ILE A 123 8.19 -15.77 -8.07
CA ILE A 123 9.12 -16.52 -7.22
C ILE A 123 10.20 -17.13 -8.10
N GLN A 124 11.46 -17.00 -7.67
CA GLN A 124 12.62 -17.63 -8.27
C GLN A 124 12.98 -18.88 -7.49
N LEU A 125 12.85 -20.05 -8.12
CA LEU A 125 13.13 -21.36 -7.53
C LEU A 125 14.31 -22.10 -8.16
N GLU A 126 14.74 -21.71 -9.37
CA GLU A 126 15.70 -22.51 -10.17
C GLU A 126 17.13 -22.53 -9.59
N ARG A 127 17.46 -21.56 -8.73
CA ARG A 127 18.79 -21.42 -8.12
C ARG A 127 18.64 -20.97 -6.68
N GLU A 128 19.51 -21.47 -5.81
CA GLU A 128 19.68 -20.89 -4.50
C GLU A 128 20.47 -19.57 -4.58
N PRO A 129 20.13 -18.58 -3.74
CA PRO A 129 19.03 -18.59 -2.78
C PRO A 129 17.65 -18.41 -3.45
N ILE A 130 16.64 -19.10 -2.90
CA ILE A 130 15.24 -18.87 -3.29
C ILE A 130 14.93 -17.39 -3.11
N SER A 131 14.24 -16.78 -4.08
CA SER A 131 14.00 -15.34 -4.04
C SER A 131 12.58 -14.96 -4.40
N LEU A 132 12.05 -13.91 -3.76
CA LEU A 132 10.84 -13.24 -4.19
C LEU A 132 11.18 -12.10 -5.15
N VAL A 133 10.49 -12.07 -6.28
CA VAL A 133 10.53 -10.95 -7.21
C VAL A 133 9.35 -10.03 -6.89
N LYS A 134 9.65 -8.81 -6.47
CA LYS A 134 8.66 -7.81 -6.04
C LYS A 134 8.74 -6.57 -6.92
N GLU A 135 7.62 -5.88 -6.99
CA GLU A 135 7.56 -4.52 -7.52
C GLU A 135 8.60 -3.64 -6.80
N PHE A 136 9.50 -3.02 -7.58
CA PHE A 136 10.41 -2.03 -7.05
C PHE A 136 9.66 -0.72 -6.81
N GLN A 137 9.93 -0.08 -5.69
CA GLN A 137 9.34 1.18 -5.28
C GLN A 137 10.47 2.16 -4.98
N GLY A 138 10.68 3.11 -5.88
CA GLY A 138 11.81 4.01 -5.81
C GLY A 138 12.09 4.74 -7.12
N GLU A 139 12.99 5.71 -7.03
CA GLU A 139 13.42 6.58 -8.13
C GLU A 139 14.94 6.46 -8.31
N GLU A 140 15.41 6.55 -9.55
CA GLU A 140 16.84 6.49 -9.88
C GLU A 140 17.57 5.29 -9.24
N ASN A 141 16.90 4.13 -9.20
CA ASN A 141 17.40 2.90 -8.58
C ASN A 141 17.62 2.98 -7.06
N THR A 142 17.03 3.96 -6.38
CA THR A 142 17.08 4.12 -4.93
C THR A 142 15.69 4.11 -4.31
N SER A 143 15.59 3.64 -3.06
CA SER A 143 14.35 3.69 -2.27
C SER A 143 14.61 4.45 -0.99
N THR A 144 13.68 5.33 -0.62
CA THR A 144 13.80 6.11 0.62
C THR A 144 12.70 5.69 1.59
N THR A 145 13.08 5.52 2.85
CA THR A 145 12.15 5.16 3.92
C THR A 145 11.70 6.41 4.68
N VAL A 146 10.57 6.32 5.39
CA VAL A 146 10.15 7.37 6.34
C VAL A 146 11.26 7.74 7.32
N LYS A 147 12.10 6.77 7.70
CA LYS A 147 13.23 7.03 8.60
C LYS A 147 14.29 7.96 8.00
N LYS A 148 14.54 7.85 6.68
CA LYS A 148 15.65 8.48 5.96
C LYS A 148 15.23 9.64 5.06
N VAL A 149 13.92 9.89 4.92
CA VAL A 149 13.42 10.99 4.11
C VAL A 149 14.00 12.31 4.65
N ASN A 150 14.74 12.99 3.79
CA ASN A 150 15.28 14.34 4.01
C ASN A 150 14.71 15.34 2.98
N SER A 151 13.86 14.87 2.06
CA SER A 151 13.20 15.69 1.04
C SER A 151 12.18 16.65 1.67
N SER A 152 11.98 17.80 1.03
CA SER A 152 11.00 18.83 1.41
C SER A 152 9.55 18.38 1.14
N LEU A 153 9.09 17.36 1.87
CA LEU A 153 7.68 16.99 1.89
C LEU A 153 6.89 18.00 2.71
N THR A 154 5.74 18.40 2.20
CA THR A 154 4.83 19.30 2.93
C THR A 154 4.09 18.53 4.03
N SER A 155 3.49 19.25 4.99
CA SER A 155 2.62 18.62 5.99
C SER A 155 1.48 17.84 5.35
N LYS A 156 0.97 18.30 4.20
CA LYS A 156 -0.07 17.59 3.44
C LYS A 156 0.44 16.27 2.86
N ASP A 157 1.66 16.24 2.32
CA ASP A 157 2.26 15.01 1.81
C ASP A 157 2.45 13.99 2.94
N TRP A 158 2.90 14.43 4.11
CA TRP A 158 3.00 13.57 5.29
C TRP A 158 1.66 13.01 5.77
N LEU A 159 0.60 13.81 5.73
CA LEU A 159 -0.75 13.32 6.04
C LEU A 159 -1.20 12.23 5.06
N ILE A 160 -0.91 12.39 3.76
CA ILE A 160 -1.18 11.37 2.74
C ILE A 160 -0.40 10.09 3.02
N ILE A 161 0.89 10.20 3.32
CA ILE A 161 1.76 9.06 3.65
C ILE A 161 1.24 8.33 4.89
N CYS A 162 0.92 9.05 5.96
CA CYS A 162 0.37 8.47 7.19
C CYS A 162 -0.97 7.78 6.95
N HIS A 163 -1.85 8.38 6.15
CA HIS A 163 -3.12 7.77 5.75
C HIS A 163 -2.87 6.47 4.96
N ASP A 164 -1.98 6.49 3.97
CA ASP A 164 -1.67 5.33 3.14
C ASP A 164 -1.13 4.13 3.94
N ILE A 165 -0.27 4.38 4.93
CA ILE A 165 0.24 3.33 5.83
C ILE A 165 -0.89 2.78 6.69
N THR A 166 -1.78 3.65 7.17
CA THR A 166 -2.94 3.28 7.98
C THR A 166 -3.91 2.39 7.20
N ASP A 167 -4.21 2.77 5.95
CA ASP A 167 -5.05 2.01 5.02
C ASP A 167 -4.43 0.65 4.66
N ALA A 168 -3.12 0.62 4.39
CA ALA A 168 -2.39 -0.63 4.16
C ALA A 168 -2.46 -1.57 5.37
N LEU A 169 -2.28 -1.05 6.59
CA LEU A 169 -2.34 -1.83 7.82
C LEU A 169 -3.74 -2.38 8.07
N ALA A 170 -4.77 -1.57 7.85
CA ALA A 170 -6.16 -2.02 7.90
C ALA A 170 -6.43 -3.17 6.92
N HIS A 171 -5.92 -3.07 5.69
CA HIS A 171 -6.01 -4.14 4.70
C HIS A 171 -5.34 -5.43 5.17
N ILE A 172 -4.12 -5.35 5.71
CA ILE A 172 -3.40 -6.50 6.29
C ILE A 172 -4.25 -7.19 7.36
N HIS A 173 -4.79 -6.41 8.30
CA HIS A 173 -5.64 -6.91 9.39
C HIS A 173 -6.95 -7.51 8.89
N SER A 174 -7.54 -6.95 7.83
CA SER A 174 -8.76 -7.46 7.19
C SER A 174 -8.56 -8.83 6.54
N LYS A 175 -7.33 -9.14 6.13
CA LYS A 175 -6.93 -10.43 5.57
C LYS A 175 -6.56 -11.47 6.63
N GLY A 176 -6.74 -11.15 7.91
CA GLY A 176 -6.42 -12.06 9.02
C GLY A 176 -4.92 -12.14 9.33
N PHE A 177 -4.13 -11.14 8.92
CA PHE A 177 -2.70 -11.10 9.20
C PHE A 177 -2.34 -10.00 10.20
N LEU A 178 -1.22 -10.21 10.88
CA LEU A 178 -0.51 -9.19 11.66
C LEU A 178 0.83 -8.94 10.99
N HIS A 179 1.30 -7.69 10.99
CA HIS A 179 2.61 -7.34 10.44
C HIS A 179 3.76 -7.65 11.42
N CYS A 180 3.57 -7.39 12.71
CA CYS A 180 4.50 -7.71 13.82
C CYS A 180 5.91 -7.10 13.71
N GLY A 181 6.09 -6.12 12.84
CA GLY A 181 7.41 -5.59 12.48
C GLY A 181 7.37 -4.21 11.86
N LEU A 182 6.25 -3.50 12.02
CA LEU A 182 6.04 -2.19 11.45
C LEU A 182 6.93 -1.17 12.17
N LYS A 183 7.66 -0.37 11.39
CA LYS A 183 8.56 0.71 11.86
C LYS A 183 8.87 1.65 10.71
N SER A 184 9.39 2.84 11.00
CA SER A 184 9.72 3.85 9.99
C SER A 184 10.73 3.38 8.91
N ASN A 185 11.54 2.36 9.21
CA ASN A 185 12.45 1.73 8.24
C ASN A 185 11.74 0.78 7.26
N ASN A 186 10.53 0.33 7.60
CA ASN A 186 9.74 -0.63 6.85
C ASN A 186 8.57 0.08 6.14
N VAL A 187 8.67 1.40 5.98
CA VAL A 187 7.76 2.20 5.17
C VAL A 187 8.57 2.95 4.14
N LEU A 188 8.33 2.66 2.86
CA LEU A 188 8.89 3.41 1.74
C LEU A 188 8.06 4.65 1.45
N VAL A 189 8.72 5.69 0.96
CA VAL A 189 8.10 6.90 0.44
C VAL A 189 8.47 7.00 -1.04
N THR A 190 7.47 7.10 -1.91
CA THR A 190 7.65 7.25 -3.36
C THR A 190 6.51 8.10 -3.90
N ASP A 191 6.81 9.14 -4.68
CA ASP A 191 5.83 10.12 -5.18
C ASP A 191 4.83 10.58 -4.10
N LYS A 192 5.32 10.95 -2.92
CA LYS A 192 4.52 11.42 -1.77
C LYS A 192 3.50 10.42 -1.21
N HIS A 193 3.63 9.14 -1.59
CA HIS A 193 2.82 8.04 -1.09
C HIS A 193 3.63 7.11 -0.19
N GLY A 194 2.98 6.55 0.82
CA GLY A 194 3.58 5.62 1.77
C GLY A 194 3.32 4.17 1.37
N GLN A 195 4.30 3.27 1.53
CA GLN A 195 4.09 1.85 1.27
C GLN A 195 4.74 0.98 2.35
N ILE A 196 3.97 0.03 2.89
CA ILE A 196 4.47 -0.93 3.88
C ILE A 196 5.27 -2.02 3.17
N ILE A 197 6.48 -2.27 3.68
CA ILE A 197 7.38 -3.31 3.20
C ILE A 197 7.82 -4.23 4.35
N ASP A 198 8.48 -5.32 4.00
CA ASP A 198 9.11 -6.27 4.94
C ASP A 198 8.13 -7.00 5.86
N PHE A 199 7.47 -8.01 5.30
CA PHE A 199 6.53 -8.91 5.97
C PHE A 199 7.20 -10.13 6.63
N ARG A 200 8.51 -10.10 6.90
CA ARG A 200 9.22 -11.28 7.45
C ARG A 200 8.71 -11.73 8.82
N LYS A 201 8.21 -10.79 9.63
CA LYS A 201 7.62 -11.09 10.95
C LYS A 201 6.12 -11.33 10.88
N ALA A 202 5.51 -11.15 9.72
CA ALA A 202 4.08 -11.23 9.58
C ALA A 202 3.58 -12.64 9.90
N CYS A 203 2.45 -12.74 10.58
CA CYS A 203 1.88 -14.00 11.01
C CYS A 203 0.36 -14.02 10.85
N ASP A 204 -0.21 -15.22 10.97
CA ASP A 204 -1.66 -15.36 11.06
C ASP A 204 -2.15 -14.75 12.38
N SER A 205 -3.21 -13.96 12.32
CA SER A 205 -3.82 -13.38 13.52
C SER A 205 -4.52 -14.41 14.40
N SER A 206 -4.84 -15.60 13.86
CA SER A 206 -5.44 -16.72 14.60
C SER A 206 -4.41 -17.52 15.41
N PHE A 207 -3.14 -17.51 14.96
CA PHE A 207 -2.04 -18.22 15.61
C PHE A 207 -0.81 -17.32 15.73
N PRO A 208 -0.90 -16.20 16.47
CA PRO A 208 0.22 -15.30 16.66
C PRO A 208 1.30 -15.98 17.52
N PRO A 209 2.59 -15.86 17.18
CA PRO A 209 3.65 -16.39 18.04
C PRO A 209 3.74 -15.56 19.33
N ALA A 210 3.94 -16.24 20.46
CA ALA A 210 4.42 -15.59 21.68
C ALA A 210 5.95 -15.63 21.66
N LYS A 211 6.58 -14.47 21.81
CA LYS A 211 8.04 -14.38 21.90
C LYS A 211 8.43 -13.29 22.88
N LYS A 212 9.23 -13.66 23.88
CA LYS A 212 9.91 -12.68 24.73
C LYS A 212 11.04 -12.05 23.93
N TYR A 213 11.00 -10.73 23.79
CA TYR A 213 12.06 -9.99 23.12
C TYR A 213 13.19 -9.71 24.10
N THR A 214 14.42 -10.02 23.72
CA THR A 214 15.62 -9.70 24.50
C THR A 214 16.03 -8.23 24.35
N PHE A 215 15.56 -7.57 23.29
CA PHE A 215 15.88 -6.17 22.98
C PHE A 215 14.62 -5.32 22.95
N HIS A 216 14.70 -4.16 23.60
CA HIS A 216 13.63 -3.16 23.64
C HIS A 216 13.75 -2.27 22.40
N TYR A 217 12.78 -2.40 21.48
CA TYR A 217 12.63 -1.47 20.36
C TYR A 217 11.37 -0.65 20.56
N ARG A 218 11.46 0.69 20.40
CA ARG A 218 10.34 1.60 20.66
C ARG A 218 9.04 1.27 19.93
N HIS A 219 9.12 0.63 18.77
CA HIS A 219 7.96 0.25 17.95
C HIS A 219 7.26 -1.02 18.42
N ILE A 220 7.85 -1.77 19.36
CA ILE A 220 7.25 -2.99 19.91
C ILE A 220 6.42 -2.59 21.14
N ALA A 221 5.17 -3.01 21.17
CA ALA A 221 4.25 -2.74 22.26
C ALA A 221 4.72 -3.41 23.58
N ALA A 222 4.42 -2.79 24.71
CA ALA A 222 4.93 -3.24 26.01
C ALA A 222 4.46 -4.67 26.37
N GLU A 223 3.22 -5.01 26.05
CA GLU A 223 2.67 -6.34 26.25
C GLU A 223 3.41 -7.41 25.43
N VAL A 224 3.85 -7.07 24.22
CA VAL A 224 4.63 -7.97 23.35
C VAL A 224 6.06 -8.11 23.86
N LEU A 225 6.68 -7.03 24.34
CA LEU A 225 8.00 -7.11 25.02
C LEU A 225 7.95 -8.04 26.23
N ASN A 226 6.84 -8.01 26.97
CA ASN A 226 6.59 -8.87 28.12
C ASN A 226 6.22 -10.32 27.77
N GLY A 227 6.22 -10.68 26.48
CA GLY A 227 6.02 -12.06 26.03
C GLY A 227 4.58 -12.40 25.66
N THR A 228 3.67 -11.43 25.64
CA THR A 228 2.31 -11.64 25.11
C THR A 228 2.37 -11.85 23.60
N HIS A 229 1.40 -12.59 23.06
CA HIS A 229 1.22 -12.75 21.63
C HIS A 229 1.05 -11.40 20.91
N CYS A 230 1.60 -11.30 19.71
CA CYS A 230 1.29 -10.18 18.82
C CYS A 230 -0.21 -10.10 18.54
N SER A 231 -0.73 -8.90 18.38
CA SER A 231 -2.13 -8.61 18.12
C SER A 231 -2.29 -7.43 17.15
N LYS A 232 -3.53 -7.20 16.67
CA LYS A 232 -3.85 -5.99 15.91
C LYS A 232 -3.52 -4.72 16.69
N ALA A 233 -3.75 -4.73 18.00
CA ALA A 233 -3.42 -3.61 18.88
C ALA A 233 -1.91 -3.36 18.94
N SER A 234 -1.08 -4.41 18.97
CA SER A 234 0.38 -4.24 18.95
C SER A 234 0.90 -3.65 17.64
N ASP A 235 0.27 -3.96 16.49
CA ASP A 235 0.56 -3.32 15.21
C ASP A 235 0.11 -1.85 15.19
N VAL A 236 -1.05 -1.54 15.78
CA VAL A 236 -1.56 -0.17 15.93
C VAL A 236 -0.62 0.65 16.82
N TYR A 237 -0.08 0.08 17.89
CA TYR A 237 0.96 0.71 18.68
C TYR A 237 2.20 1.03 17.84
N SER A 238 2.67 0.07 17.02
CA SER A 238 3.78 0.31 16.08
C SER A 238 3.49 1.45 15.10
N LEU A 239 2.27 1.54 14.57
CA LEU A 239 1.81 2.66 13.75
C LEU A 239 1.85 3.98 14.54
N GLY A 240 1.37 3.99 15.78
CA GLY A 240 1.41 5.16 16.66
C GLY A 240 2.83 5.72 16.85
N GLN A 241 3.83 4.85 16.97
CA GLN A 241 5.22 5.25 17.05
C GLN A 241 5.74 5.91 15.77
N ILE A 242 5.31 5.43 14.59
CA ILE A 242 5.63 6.07 13.30
C ILE A 242 4.95 7.44 13.20
N LEU A 243 3.65 7.52 13.53
CA LEU A 243 2.90 8.77 13.52
C LEU A 243 3.54 9.80 14.46
N HIS A 244 3.94 9.39 15.66
CA HIS A 244 4.65 10.24 16.60
C HIS A 244 6.00 10.72 16.05
N GLU A 245 6.80 9.82 15.45
CA GLU A 245 8.08 10.20 14.83
C GLU A 245 7.89 11.22 13.71
N VAL A 246 6.89 11.05 12.84
CA VAL A 246 6.58 12.01 11.77
C VAL A 246 6.08 13.33 12.36
N ALA A 247 5.12 13.27 13.30
CA ALA A 247 4.50 14.46 13.88
C ALA A 247 5.52 15.37 14.58
N THR A 248 6.46 14.78 15.31
CA THR A 248 7.52 15.53 16.01
C THR A 248 8.55 16.09 15.04
N LYS A 249 9.05 15.29 14.10
CA LYS A 249 10.11 15.72 13.17
C LYS A 249 9.66 16.76 12.16
N GLN A 250 8.38 16.72 11.79
CA GLN A 250 7.81 17.55 10.73
C GLN A 250 6.90 18.64 11.29
N GLU A 251 6.83 18.75 12.62
CA GLU A 251 6.01 19.73 13.34
C GLU A 251 4.54 19.74 12.87
N ILE A 252 3.89 18.56 12.93
CA ILE A 252 2.48 18.38 12.50
C ILE A 252 1.63 18.02 13.75
N PRO A 253 1.11 19.01 14.49
CA PRO A 253 0.43 18.78 15.77
C PRO A 253 -0.77 17.82 15.69
N MET A 254 -1.53 17.87 14.59
CA MET A 254 -2.69 17.01 14.40
C MET A 254 -2.32 15.51 14.39
N LEU A 255 -1.13 15.16 13.89
CA LEU A 255 -0.67 13.77 13.91
C LEU A 255 -0.28 13.30 15.31
N LEU A 256 0.10 14.19 16.24
CA LEU A 256 0.38 13.81 17.63
C LEU A 256 -0.88 13.26 18.31
N VAL A 257 -2.03 13.87 18.06
CA VAL A 257 -3.32 13.40 18.62
C VAL A 257 -3.64 11.99 18.12
N ASN A 258 -3.45 11.74 16.82
CA ASN A 258 -3.69 10.41 16.23
C ASN A 258 -2.64 9.39 16.68
N ALA A 259 -1.38 9.80 16.84
CA ALA A 259 -0.33 8.97 17.39
C ALA A 259 -0.68 8.54 18.82
N GLN A 260 -1.09 9.47 19.68
CA GLN A 260 -1.44 9.20 21.07
C GLN A 260 -2.61 8.20 21.17
N LYS A 261 -3.67 8.37 20.35
CA LYS A 261 -4.77 7.39 20.27
C LYS A 261 -4.29 5.98 19.92
N CYS A 262 -3.31 5.86 19.03
CA CYS A 262 -2.73 4.56 18.66
C CYS A 262 -1.88 3.97 19.79
N LEU A 263 -1.12 4.81 20.50
CA LEU A 263 -0.26 4.40 21.61
C LEU A 263 -1.08 3.97 22.85
N ASP A 264 -2.20 4.64 23.10
CA ASP A 264 -3.13 4.34 24.19
C ASP A 264 -4.07 3.19 23.87
N HIS A 265 -4.03 2.65 22.64
CA HIS A 265 -4.92 1.61 22.20
C HIS A 265 -4.65 0.30 22.96
N LYS A 266 -5.37 0.11 24.06
CA LYS A 266 -5.36 -1.14 24.82
C LYS A 266 -6.10 -2.21 24.01
N GLY A 267 -5.43 -3.35 23.77
CA GLY A 267 -6.01 -4.49 23.07
C GLY A 267 -7.30 -4.96 23.71
N THR A 268 -8.43 -4.47 23.22
CA THR A 268 -9.74 -5.00 23.57
C THR A 268 -10.05 -6.15 22.61
N ASN A 269 -10.38 -7.33 23.15
CA ASN A 269 -10.71 -8.56 22.42
C ASN A 269 -11.97 -8.46 21.52
N ASN A 270 -12.42 -7.26 21.17
CA ASN A 270 -13.60 -7.09 20.34
C ASN A 270 -13.22 -7.12 18.85
N ASN A 271 -13.67 -8.20 18.19
CA ASN A 271 -13.69 -8.44 16.75
C ASN A 271 -14.49 -7.39 15.93
N ARG A 272 -14.67 -6.15 16.41
CA ARG A 272 -15.37 -5.10 15.67
C ARG A 272 -14.37 -4.35 14.80
N THR A 273 -14.49 -4.58 13.50
CA THR A 273 -13.73 -4.06 12.35
C THR A 273 -13.71 -2.52 12.18
N ASN A 274 -13.99 -1.72 13.21
CA ASN A 274 -14.11 -0.26 13.09
C ASN A 274 -12.88 0.52 13.60
N GLY A 275 -11.76 -0.15 13.92
CA GLY A 275 -10.70 0.44 14.75
C GLY A 275 -9.63 1.31 14.06
N ILE A 276 -9.46 1.24 12.73
CA ILE A 276 -8.33 1.89 12.05
C ILE A 276 -8.77 2.99 11.08
N THR A 277 -9.90 2.81 10.40
CA THR A 277 -10.43 3.77 9.41
C THR A 277 -11.00 5.05 10.04
N GLY A 278 -11.43 5.00 11.31
CA GLY A 278 -11.92 6.17 12.04
C GLY A 278 -10.85 7.17 12.49
N LEU A 279 -9.55 6.84 12.37
CA LEU A 279 -8.45 7.69 12.83
C LEU A 279 -8.18 8.89 11.91
N PHE A 280 -8.64 8.85 10.65
CA PHE A 280 -8.38 9.89 9.65
C PHE A 280 -9.66 10.47 9.01
N ASN A 281 -10.84 10.24 9.59
CA ASN A 281 -12.04 10.96 9.16
C ASN A 281 -11.97 12.43 9.61
N MET A 282 -11.46 13.28 8.73
CA MET A 282 -11.67 14.73 8.68
C MET A 282 -12.12 15.12 7.27
#